data_AF-A0A183HKS6-F1
#
_entry.id   AF-A0A183HKS6-F1
#
_cell.length_a   1.000
_cell.length_b   1.000
_cell.length_c   1.000
_cell.angle_alpha   90.00
_cell.angle_beta   90.00
_cell.angle_gamma   90.00
#
_symmetry.space_group_name_H-M   'P 1'
#
loop_
_entity.id
_entity.type
_entity.pdbx_description
1 polymer ?
#
loop_
_entity_poly.entity_id
_entity_poly.type
_entity_poly.pdbx_seq_one_letter_code
_entity_poly.pdbx_strand_id
1 'polypeptide(L)'
;MLSLISNSLSQTDAILKCTIEVLAVAHDLKVSIYHSVCSSFLAFLVLVPDPPNKNPLYMFNAFLNAIARYPWRNKSLERGRILLECICYLSVMSQSELPYHVMHGGVQSNDTLYGGTKEFMELIEEKCEMVMGRLEDIYKQDRERLSLLAIEILEIILSLGDIGALATLIIELYGDCTATSELRKRRKLILRKIQKFARKNAELERLYEQLHTMEKSVSKKE
;
A
#
# COMPACT_ATOMS: atom_id res chain seq x y z
N MET A 1 -4.04 18.79 12.36
CA MET A 1 -5.11 19.41 11.54
C MET A 1 -5.25 20.89 11.81
N LEU A 2 -5.53 21.34 13.04
CA LEU A 2 -5.64 22.78 13.35
C LEU A 2 -4.41 23.59 12.95
N SER A 3 -3.21 23.06 13.23
CA SER A 3 -1.94 23.68 12.81
C SER A 3 -1.77 23.81 11.29
N LEU A 4 -2.35 22.89 10.50
CA LEU A 4 -2.34 23.01 9.04
C LEU A 4 -3.30 24.12 8.59
N ILE A 5 -4.52 24.14 9.13
CA ILE A 5 -5.54 25.14 8.76
C ILE A 5 -5.09 26.56 9.12
N SER A 6 -4.35 26.72 10.23
CA SER A 6 -3.75 28.01 10.62
C SER A 6 -2.46 28.34 9.88
N ASN A 7 -2.09 27.58 8.84
CA ASN A 7 -0.85 27.70 8.08
C ASN A 7 0.42 27.69 8.96
N SER A 8 0.36 26.94 10.06
CA SER A 8 1.42 26.77 11.04
C SER A 8 2.24 25.52 10.69
N LEU A 9 2.92 25.58 9.54
CA LEU A 9 3.61 24.43 8.93
C LEU A 9 4.79 23.93 9.79
N SER A 10 5.55 24.82 10.42
CA SER A 10 6.67 24.43 11.29
C SER A 10 6.19 23.67 12.54
N GLN A 11 5.05 24.06 13.11
CA GLN A 11 4.44 23.34 14.22
C GLN A 11 3.91 21.98 13.76
N THR A 12 3.31 21.91 12.57
CA THR A 12 2.87 20.64 11.99
C THR A 12 4.04 19.67 11.78
N ASP A 13 5.14 20.15 11.18
CA ASP A 13 6.37 19.36 10.98
C ASP A 13 6.94 18.85 12.31
N ALA A 14 7.02 19.72 13.33
CA ALA A 14 7.52 19.32 14.65
C ALA A 14 6.64 18.23 15.30
N ILE A 15 5.32 18.36 15.22
CA ILE A 15 4.37 17.37 15.77
C ILE A 15 4.52 16.02 15.04
N LEU A 16 4.65 16.04 13.71
CA LEU A 16 4.78 14.81 12.92
C LEU A 16 6.11 14.11 13.20
N LYS A 17 7.21 14.86 13.32
CA LYS A 17 8.51 14.30 13.73
C LYS A 17 8.42 13.64 15.10
N CYS A 18 7.84 14.32 16.09
CA CYS A 18 7.61 13.76 17.41
C CYS A 18 6.74 12.49 17.33
N THR A 19 5.70 12.49 16.49
CA THR A 19 4.86 11.30 16.28
C THR A 19 5.66 10.12 15.73
N ILE A 20 6.54 10.34 14.77
CA ILE A 20 7.42 9.31 14.21
C ILE A 20 8.41 8.80 15.25
N GLU A 21 8.99 9.68 16.08
CA GLU A 21 9.89 9.29 17.17
C GLU A 21 9.16 8.40 18.18
N VAL A 22 7.93 8.76 18.56
CA VAL A 22 7.08 7.94 19.42
C VAL A 22 6.80 6.58 18.76
N LEU A 23 6.43 6.55 17.47
CA LEU A 23 6.21 5.30 16.73
C LEU A 23 7.47 4.42 16.69
N ALA A 24 8.66 5.01 16.62
CA ALA A 24 9.92 4.28 16.56
C ALA A 24 10.28 3.58 17.88
N VAL A 25 9.78 4.07 19.02
CA VAL A 25 10.06 3.52 20.36
C VAL A 25 8.85 2.85 21.01
N ALA A 26 7.72 2.78 20.31
CA ALA A 26 6.45 2.24 20.81
C ALA A 26 6.42 0.70 20.90
N HIS A 27 7.48 0.07 21.41
CA HIS A 27 7.67 -1.38 21.45
C HIS A 27 6.62 -2.13 22.27
N ASP A 28 5.99 -1.45 23.23
CA ASP A 28 4.99 -2.03 24.14
C ASP A 28 3.56 -1.88 23.61
N LEU A 29 3.33 -1.13 22.52
CA LEU A 29 2.02 -1.04 21.91
C LEU A 29 1.63 -2.38 21.30
N LYS A 30 0.35 -2.77 21.47
CA LYS A 30 -0.23 -3.92 20.77
C LYS A 30 -0.17 -3.67 19.26
N VAL A 31 0.18 -4.70 18.49
CA VAL A 31 0.32 -4.60 17.02
C VAL A 31 -0.92 -4.01 16.34
N SER A 32 -2.13 -4.36 16.79
CA SER A 32 -3.37 -3.80 16.25
C SER A 32 -3.51 -2.29 16.46
N ILE A 33 -3.08 -1.78 17.62
CA ILE A 33 -3.08 -0.36 17.94
C ILE A 33 -1.98 0.33 17.12
N TYR A 34 -0.79 -0.25 17.08
CA TYR A 34 0.33 0.27 16.30
C TYR A 34 -0.04 0.44 14.82
N HIS A 35 -0.64 -0.60 14.25
CA HIS A 35 -1.18 -0.58 12.89
C HIS A 35 -2.20 0.55 12.70
N SER A 36 -3.22 0.64 13.57
CA SER A 36 -4.24 1.70 13.47
C SER A 36 -3.65 3.12 13.51
N VAL A 37 -2.61 3.35 14.32
CA VAL A 37 -1.92 4.64 14.38
C VAL A 37 -1.15 4.90 13.10
N CYS A 38 -0.45 3.90 12.56
CA CYS A 38 0.27 4.00 11.29
C CYS A 38 -0.67 4.30 10.12
N SER A 39 -1.81 3.61 10.02
CA SER A 39 -2.83 3.86 9.00
C SER A 39 -3.37 5.30 9.08
N SER A 40 -3.64 5.77 10.31
CA SER A 40 -4.10 7.14 10.54
C SER A 40 -3.04 8.18 10.19
N PHE A 41 -1.77 7.88 10.48
CA PHE A 41 -0.65 8.73 10.13
C PHE A 41 -0.48 8.85 8.61
N LEU A 42 -0.50 7.73 7.87
CA LEU A 42 -0.42 7.73 6.41
C LEU A 42 -1.57 8.50 5.76
N ALA A 43 -2.80 8.30 6.24
CA ALA A 43 -3.96 9.05 5.77
C ALA A 43 -3.81 10.56 6.05
N PHE A 44 -3.34 10.94 7.23
CA PHE A 44 -3.09 12.36 7.53
C PHE A 44 -1.95 12.94 6.69
N LEU A 45 -0.92 12.17 6.40
CA LEU A 45 0.27 12.62 5.67
C LEU A 45 -0.04 13.09 4.24
N VAL A 46 -1.11 12.59 3.62
CA VAL A 46 -1.57 13.06 2.30
C VAL A 46 -1.92 14.56 2.31
N LEU A 47 -2.41 15.10 3.44
CA LEU A 47 -2.74 16.53 3.60
C LEU A 47 -1.53 17.42 3.87
N VAL A 48 -0.39 16.82 4.24
CA VAL A 48 0.74 17.57 4.78
C VAL A 48 1.70 17.89 3.64
N PRO A 49 1.93 19.17 3.33
CA PRO A 49 2.94 19.51 2.35
C PRO A 49 4.34 19.20 2.84
N ASP A 50 5.20 18.78 1.93
CA ASP A 50 6.63 18.69 2.20
C ASP A 50 7.23 20.11 2.37
N PRO A 51 8.13 20.32 3.34
CA PRO A 51 8.86 21.57 3.49
C PRO A 51 9.74 21.85 2.26
N PRO A 52 9.82 23.11 1.79
CA PRO A 52 10.56 23.47 0.58
C PRO A 52 12.08 23.26 0.71
N ASN A 53 12.60 23.10 1.92
CA ASN A 53 14.01 22.90 2.22
C ASN A 53 14.37 21.42 2.50
N LYS A 54 13.46 20.49 2.23
CA LYS A 54 13.66 19.05 2.39
C LYS A 54 13.42 18.34 1.07
N ASN A 55 14.02 17.16 0.94
CA ASN A 55 13.71 16.28 -0.18
C ASN A 55 12.22 15.88 -0.12
N PRO A 56 11.54 15.72 -1.26
CA PRO A 56 10.17 15.25 -1.26
C PRO A 56 10.04 13.90 -0.54
N LEU A 57 8.87 13.64 0.04
CA LEU A 57 8.58 12.43 0.83
C LEU A 57 9.48 12.24 2.07
N TYR A 58 10.18 13.26 2.58
CA TYR A 58 11.09 13.09 3.72
C TYR A 58 10.37 12.53 4.97
N MET A 59 9.13 12.95 5.22
CA MET A 59 8.35 12.51 6.37
C MET A 59 7.90 11.05 6.19
N PHE A 60 7.54 10.66 4.98
CA PHE A 60 7.26 9.27 4.63
C PHE A 60 8.52 8.38 4.78
N ASN A 61 9.69 8.87 4.37
CA ASN A 61 10.96 8.16 4.58
C ASN A 61 11.27 7.97 6.07
N ALA A 62 11.05 8.99 6.89
CA ALA A 62 11.21 8.89 8.33
C ALA A 62 10.22 7.88 8.95
N PHE A 63 8.98 7.85 8.46
CA PHE A 63 7.96 6.88 8.86
C PHE A 63 8.36 5.45 8.51
N LEU A 64 8.83 5.19 7.28
CA LEU A 64 9.33 3.88 6.86
C LEU A 64 10.47 3.37 7.77
N ASN A 65 11.34 4.28 8.21
CA ASN A 65 12.43 3.96 9.12
C ASN A 65 11.96 3.69 10.56
N ALA A 66 10.84 4.28 10.99
CA ALA A 66 10.25 4.02 12.31
C ALA A 66 9.55 2.66 12.35
N ILE A 67 8.70 2.35 11.37
CA ILE A 67 7.98 1.06 11.34
C ILE A 67 8.90 -0.15 11.16
N ALA A 68 10.08 0.06 10.57
CA ALA A 68 11.11 -0.97 10.45
C ALA A 68 11.73 -1.35 11.81
N ARG A 69 11.70 -0.45 12.80
CA ARG A 69 12.22 -0.69 14.16
C ARG A 69 11.20 -1.33 15.09
N TYR A 70 9.92 -1.29 14.75
CA TYR A 70 8.87 -1.89 15.57
C TYR A 70 9.09 -3.42 15.72
N PRO A 71 9.03 -3.98 16.94
CA PRO A 71 9.29 -5.39 17.17
C PRO A 71 8.08 -6.25 16.78
N TRP A 72 7.99 -6.63 15.51
CA TRP A 72 6.84 -7.36 14.94
C TRP A 72 6.57 -8.74 15.56
N ARG A 73 7.53 -9.40 16.23
CA ARG A 73 7.34 -10.66 17.01
C ARG A 73 6.40 -11.68 16.32
N ASN A 74 6.71 -12.08 15.08
CA ASN A 74 5.94 -13.01 14.23
C ASN A 74 4.60 -12.50 13.69
N LYS A 75 4.31 -11.19 13.77
CA LYS A 75 3.14 -10.54 13.16
C LYS A 75 3.42 -10.09 11.73
N SER A 76 3.82 -11.05 10.89
CA SER A 76 4.19 -10.81 9.49
C SER A 76 3.02 -10.31 8.65
N LEU A 77 1.79 -10.77 8.92
CA LEU A 77 0.59 -10.30 8.24
C LEU A 77 0.36 -8.81 8.47
N GLU A 78 0.35 -8.37 9.73
CA GLU A 78 0.12 -6.97 10.09
C GLU A 78 1.27 -6.07 9.60
N ARG A 79 2.51 -6.57 9.63
CA ARG A 79 3.66 -5.88 9.02
C ARG A 79 3.45 -5.68 7.51
N GLY A 80 3.04 -6.73 6.82
CA GLY A 80 2.74 -6.68 5.38
C GLY A 80 1.61 -5.71 5.05
N ARG A 81 0.56 -5.65 5.87
CA ARG A 81 -0.55 -4.70 5.70
C ARG A 81 -0.13 -3.24 5.79
N ILE A 82 0.76 -2.88 6.72
CA ILE A 82 1.30 -1.51 6.74
C ILE A 82 2.09 -1.20 5.47
N LEU A 83 2.86 -2.15 4.94
CA LEU A 83 3.56 -1.94 3.67
C LEU A 83 2.59 -1.83 2.49
N LEU A 84 1.50 -2.57 2.48
CA LEU A 84 0.41 -2.38 1.51
C LEU A 84 -0.19 -0.98 1.61
N GLU A 85 -0.44 -0.47 2.81
CA GLU A 85 -0.90 0.90 3.02
C GLU A 85 0.12 1.95 2.56
N CYS A 86 1.42 1.66 2.69
CA CYS A 86 2.47 2.51 2.13
C CYS A 86 2.41 2.56 0.58
N ILE A 87 2.14 1.43 -0.07
CA ILE A 87 1.92 1.38 -1.54
C ILE A 87 0.68 2.20 -1.92
N CYS A 88 -0.41 2.07 -1.16
CA CYS A 88 -1.61 2.89 -1.37
C CYS A 88 -1.33 4.39 -1.20
N TYR A 89 -0.58 4.77 -0.17
CA TYR A 89 -0.14 6.16 0.04
C TYR A 89 0.66 6.66 -1.16
N LEU A 90 1.68 5.92 -1.60
CA LEU A 90 2.51 6.31 -2.76
C LEU A 90 1.68 6.42 -4.05
N SER A 91 0.72 5.53 -4.26
CA SER A 91 -0.22 5.61 -5.38
C SER A 91 -1.16 6.81 -5.29
N VAL A 92 -1.49 7.29 -4.09
CA VAL A 92 -2.21 8.56 -3.91
C VAL A 92 -1.28 9.74 -4.24
N MET A 93 -0.04 9.72 -3.76
CA MET A 93 0.94 10.78 -4.02
C MET A 93 1.34 10.90 -5.50
N SER A 94 1.16 9.84 -6.29
CA SER A 94 1.45 9.83 -7.73
C SER A 94 0.31 10.42 -8.58
N GLN A 95 -0.82 10.80 -7.97
CA GLN A 95 -1.95 11.37 -8.71
C GLN A 95 -1.66 12.83 -9.07
N SER A 96 -2.19 13.27 -10.22
CA SER A 96 -2.11 14.66 -10.66
C SER A 96 -2.88 15.62 -9.76
N GLU A 97 -3.89 15.11 -9.06
CA GLU A 97 -4.70 15.82 -8.07
C GLU A 97 -4.92 14.88 -6.90
N LEU A 98 -4.60 15.33 -5.68
CA LEU A 98 -4.80 14.54 -4.47
C LEU A 98 -6.30 14.40 -4.15
N PRO A 99 -6.71 13.31 -3.49
CA PRO A 99 -8.12 13.06 -3.19
C PRO A 99 -8.74 14.07 -2.22
N TYR A 100 -7.93 14.86 -1.51
CA TYR A 100 -8.40 15.89 -0.59
C TYR A 100 -7.30 16.92 -0.29
N HIS A 101 -7.71 18.16 -0.02
CA HIS A 101 -6.82 19.29 0.28
C HIS A 101 -7.31 20.10 1.47
N VAL A 102 -6.40 20.85 2.08
CA VAL A 102 -6.74 21.86 3.08
C VAL A 102 -7.20 23.13 2.35
N MET A 103 -8.52 23.33 2.25
CA MET A 103 -9.11 24.44 1.49
C MET A 103 -8.92 25.82 2.11
N HIS A 104 -8.52 25.90 3.37
CA HIS A 104 -8.45 27.16 4.14
C HIS A 104 -7.03 27.37 4.66
N GLY A 105 -6.56 28.62 4.70
CA GLY A 105 -5.21 28.95 5.18
C GLY A 105 -4.13 29.00 4.10
N GLY A 106 -4.47 28.78 2.82
CA GLY A 106 -3.53 28.92 1.70
C GLY A 106 -2.42 27.87 1.66
N VAL A 107 -2.62 26.73 2.32
CA VAL A 107 -1.67 25.62 2.32
C VAL A 107 -1.75 24.88 0.99
N GLN A 108 -0.70 24.97 0.19
CA GLN A 108 -0.57 24.18 -1.04
C GLN A 108 -0.26 22.73 -0.69
N SER A 109 -0.91 21.77 -1.35
CA SER A 109 -0.65 20.34 -1.14
C SER A 109 0.42 19.84 -2.12
N ASN A 110 0.92 18.61 -1.93
CA ASN A 110 2.07 18.11 -2.68
C ASN A 110 1.82 17.94 -4.18
N ASP A 111 0.59 17.70 -4.62
CA ASP A 111 0.21 17.78 -6.04
C ASP A 111 0.31 19.20 -6.61
N THR A 112 0.08 20.23 -5.81
CA THR A 112 0.32 21.61 -6.24
C THR A 112 1.81 21.94 -6.26
N LEU A 113 2.58 21.43 -5.30
CA LEU A 113 4.01 21.70 -5.16
C LEU A 113 4.87 20.95 -6.19
N TYR A 114 4.51 19.71 -6.50
CA TYR A 114 5.30 18.79 -7.33
C TYR A 114 4.54 18.21 -8.52
N GLY A 115 3.25 18.50 -8.66
CA GLY A 115 2.29 17.77 -9.49
C GLY A 115 2.81 17.27 -10.82
N GLY A 116 2.97 15.95 -10.91
CA GLY A 116 3.37 15.25 -12.13
C GLY A 116 4.77 15.59 -12.66
N THR A 117 5.61 16.28 -11.89
CA THR A 117 7.02 16.48 -12.26
C THR A 117 7.72 15.14 -12.38
N LYS A 118 8.57 15.01 -13.40
CA LYS A 118 9.24 13.74 -13.71
C LYS A 118 10.08 13.28 -12.52
N GLU A 119 10.79 14.21 -11.89
CA GLU A 119 11.67 13.97 -10.75
C GLU A 119 10.90 13.44 -9.53
N PHE A 120 9.69 13.96 -9.27
CA PHE A 120 8.87 13.48 -8.16
C PHE A 120 8.25 12.11 -8.45
N MET A 121 7.83 11.86 -9.70
CA MET A 121 7.30 10.57 -10.12
C MET A 121 8.37 9.47 -10.07
N GLU A 122 9.58 9.76 -10.54
CA GLU A 122 10.74 8.86 -10.43
C GLU A 122 11.06 8.53 -8.96
N LEU A 123 10.98 9.52 -8.07
CA LEU A 123 11.17 9.29 -6.64
C LEU A 123 10.05 8.41 -6.05
N ILE A 124 8.79 8.63 -6.42
CA ILE A 124 7.67 7.80 -5.96
C ILE A 124 7.85 6.36 -6.43
N GLU A 125 8.25 6.16 -7.69
CA GLU A 125 8.54 4.83 -8.27
C GLU A 125 9.65 4.13 -7.48
N GLU A 126 10.78 4.81 -7.23
CA GLU A 126 11.87 4.28 -6.40
C GLU A 126 11.39 3.84 -5.01
N LYS A 127 10.53 4.65 -4.36
CA LYS A 127 9.96 4.28 -3.05
C LYS A 127 8.98 3.14 -3.15
N CYS A 128 8.20 3.07 -4.22
CA CYS A 128 7.26 1.98 -4.46
C CYS A 128 8.00 0.66 -4.62
N GLU A 129 9.05 0.62 -5.46
CA GLU A 129 9.92 -0.55 -5.63
C GLU A 129 10.54 -1.02 -4.32
N MET A 130 11.06 -0.08 -3.53
CA MET A 130 11.63 -0.41 -2.21
C MET A 130 10.60 -1.03 -1.26
N VAL A 131 9.39 -0.46 -1.19
CA VAL A 131 8.31 -0.97 -0.32
C VAL A 131 7.81 -2.32 -0.83
N MET A 132 7.66 -2.50 -2.14
CA MET A 132 7.30 -3.77 -2.77
C MET A 132 8.33 -4.85 -2.47
N GLY A 133 9.63 -4.57 -2.58
CA GLY A 133 10.68 -5.52 -2.22
C GLY A 133 10.60 -5.97 -0.75
N ARG A 134 10.38 -5.03 0.18
CA ARG A 134 10.17 -5.37 1.61
C ARG A 134 8.92 -6.22 1.84
N LEU A 135 7.85 -5.96 1.09
CA LEU A 135 6.60 -6.72 1.18
C LEU A 135 6.78 -8.14 0.63
N GLU A 136 7.50 -8.26 -0.49
CA GLU A 136 7.86 -9.53 -1.10
C GLU A 136 8.71 -10.38 -0.15
N ASP A 137 9.70 -9.79 0.53
CA ASP A 137 10.53 -10.46 1.52
C ASP A 137 9.68 -11.04 2.67
N ILE A 138 8.72 -10.28 3.19
CA ILE A 138 7.80 -10.75 4.23
C ILE A 138 6.93 -11.89 3.70
N TYR A 139 6.40 -11.74 2.49
CA TYR A 139 5.53 -12.74 1.89
C TYR A 139 6.26 -14.06 1.67
N LYS A 140 7.48 -14.02 1.14
CA LYS A 140 8.31 -15.21 0.87
C LYS A 140 8.73 -15.97 2.13
N GLN A 141 8.77 -15.32 3.30
CA GLN A 141 9.16 -15.97 4.56
C GLN A 141 8.16 -17.02 5.03
N ASP A 142 6.85 -16.84 4.80
CA ASP A 142 5.82 -17.79 5.27
C ASP A 142 4.57 -17.74 4.37
N ARG A 143 4.73 -18.11 3.09
CA ARG A 143 3.66 -18.04 2.08
C ARG A 143 2.42 -18.83 2.48
N GLU A 144 2.60 -20.01 3.06
CA GLU A 144 1.51 -20.89 3.46
C GLU A 144 0.58 -20.22 4.50
N ARG A 145 1.16 -19.49 5.46
CA ARG A 145 0.38 -18.78 6.48
C ARG A 145 -0.04 -17.36 6.07
N LEU A 146 0.49 -16.86 4.97
CA LEU A 146 0.22 -15.51 4.46
C LEU A 146 -0.73 -15.51 3.26
N SER A 147 -1.55 -16.55 3.07
CA SER A 147 -2.60 -16.57 2.04
C SER A 147 -3.59 -15.39 2.16
N LEU A 148 -3.83 -14.91 3.39
CA LEU A 148 -4.63 -13.70 3.62
C LEU A 148 -3.94 -12.42 3.11
N LEU A 149 -2.62 -12.33 3.25
CA LEU A 149 -1.84 -11.23 2.68
C LEU A 149 -1.78 -11.35 1.15
N ALA A 150 -1.64 -12.56 0.60
CA ALA A 150 -1.62 -12.81 -0.84
C ALA A 150 -2.89 -12.27 -1.52
N ILE A 151 -4.06 -12.54 -0.93
CA ILE A 151 -5.32 -12.04 -1.49
C ILE A 151 -5.48 -10.53 -1.35
N GLU A 152 -4.91 -9.92 -0.32
CA GLU A 152 -4.87 -8.46 -0.14
C GLU A 152 -3.95 -7.80 -1.17
N ILE A 153 -2.78 -8.40 -1.45
CA ILE A 153 -1.89 -7.97 -2.54
C ILE A 153 -2.61 -8.04 -3.88
N LEU A 154 -3.31 -9.14 -4.18
CA LEU A 154 -4.11 -9.27 -5.41
C LEU A 154 -5.15 -8.16 -5.54
N GLU A 155 -5.87 -7.86 -4.47
CA GLU A 155 -6.87 -6.79 -4.48
C GLU A 155 -6.26 -5.41 -4.76
N ILE A 156 -5.05 -5.15 -4.25
CA ILE A 156 -4.29 -3.94 -4.55
C ILE A 156 -3.81 -3.90 -6.01
N ILE A 157 -3.23 -4.99 -6.53
CA ILE A 157 -2.82 -5.08 -7.94
C ILE A 157 -4.01 -4.80 -8.87
N LEU A 158 -5.17 -5.39 -8.59
CA LEU A 158 -6.38 -5.18 -9.39
C LEU A 158 -6.94 -3.75 -9.31
N SER A 159 -6.55 -2.98 -8.31
CA SER A 159 -7.04 -1.62 -8.08
C SER A 159 -6.07 -0.56 -8.61
N LEU A 160 -4.76 -0.80 -8.49
CA LEU A 160 -3.71 0.21 -8.73
C LEU A 160 -2.65 -0.23 -9.75
N GLY A 161 -2.49 -1.53 -9.99
CA GLY A 161 -1.38 -2.09 -10.76
C GLY A 161 -1.72 -2.38 -12.23
N ASP A 162 -0.67 -2.57 -13.02
CA ASP A 162 -0.79 -3.12 -14.37
C ASP A 162 -0.97 -4.65 -14.30
N ILE A 163 -2.21 -5.09 -14.48
CA ILE A 163 -2.60 -6.50 -14.44
C ILE A 163 -1.84 -7.33 -15.49
N GLY A 164 -1.55 -6.75 -16.66
CA GLY A 164 -0.82 -7.43 -17.73
C GLY A 164 0.63 -7.65 -17.35
N ALA A 165 1.32 -6.60 -16.92
CA ALA A 165 2.71 -6.67 -16.48
C ALA A 165 2.90 -7.61 -15.27
N LEU A 166 1.89 -7.70 -14.39
CA LEU A 166 1.94 -8.50 -13.17
C LEU A 166 1.25 -9.87 -13.28
N ALA A 167 0.92 -10.35 -14.49
CA ALA A 167 0.15 -11.58 -14.69
C ALA A 167 0.76 -12.80 -13.99
N THR A 168 2.09 -12.99 -14.05
CA THR A 168 2.78 -14.12 -13.40
C THR A 168 2.63 -14.07 -11.88
N LEU A 169 2.81 -12.89 -11.27
CA LEU A 169 2.63 -12.70 -9.84
C LEU A 169 1.17 -12.94 -9.43
N ILE A 170 0.21 -12.50 -10.24
CA ILE A 170 -1.21 -12.74 -9.98
C ILE A 170 -1.52 -14.24 -9.94
N ILE A 171 -0.97 -15.03 -10.87
CA ILE A 171 -1.17 -16.49 -10.91
C ILE A 171 -0.61 -17.15 -9.64
N GLU A 172 0.60 -16.75 -9.25
CA GLU A 172 1.27 -17.27 -8.06
C GLU A 172 0.47 -16.97 -6.79
N LEU A 173 0.14 -15.69 -6.55
CA LEU A 173 -0.64 -15.27 -5.38
C LEU A 173 -2.03 -15.93 -5.35
N TYR A 174 -2.69 -16.06 -6.51
CA TYR A 174 -4.00 -16.71 -6.58
C TYR A 174 -3.89 -18.19 -6.22
N GLY A 175 -2.82 -18.86 -6.68
CA GLY A 175 -2.48 -20.24 -6.32
C GLY A 175 -2.34 -20.43 -4.81
N ASP A 176 -1.57 -19.58 -4.16
CA ASP A 176 -1.35 -19.61 -2.71
C ASP A 176 -2.67 -19.39 -1.93
N CYS A 177 -3.61 -18.64 -2.50
CA CYS A 177 -4.94 -18.45 -1.93
C CYS A 177 -5.85 -19.68 -2.07
N THR A 178 -5.57 -20.63 -2.96
CA THR A 178 -6.47 -21.77 -3.23
C THR A 178 -6.56 -22.77 -2.10
N ALA A 179 -5.48 -22.93 -1.32
CA ALA A 179 -5.41 -23.83 -0.18
C ALA A 179 -6.33 -23.41 0.97
N THR A 180 -6.72 -22.13 1.04
CA THR A 180 -7.55 -21.59 2.12
C THR A 180 -9.01 -21.47 1.67
N SER A 181 -9.89 -22.31 2.21
CA SER A 181 -11.31 -22.37 1.83
C SER A 181 -12.07 -21.07 2.14
N GLU A 182 -11.75 -20.40 3.25
CA GLU A 182 -12.35 -19.13 3.67
C GLU A 182 -12.18 -18.00 2.64
N LEU A 183 -11.10 -18.06 1.84
CA LEU A 183 -10.78 -17.06 0.83
C LEU A 183 -11.58 -17.23 -0.47
N ARG A 184 -12.36 -18.30 -0.62
CA ARG A 184 -13.07 -18.64 -1.87
C ARG A 184 -13.99 -17.52 -2.37
N LYS A 185 -14.69 -16.82 -1.47
CA LYS A 185 -15.57 -15.70 -1.86
C LYS A 185 -14.78 -14.54 -2.47
N ARG A 186 -13.65 -14.17 -1.85
CA ARG A 186 -12.75 -13.11 -2.34
C ARG A 186 -12.07 -13.52 -3.65
N ARG A 187 -11.60 -14.76 -3.77
CA ARG A 187 -11.04 -15.32 -5.02
C ARG A 187 -12.02 -15.23 -6.19
N LYS A 188 -13.28 -15.64 -5.97
CA LYS A 188 -14.35 -15.51 -6.99
C LYS A 188 -14.60 -14.06 -7.40
N LEU A 189 -14.48 -13.10 -6.48
CA LEU A 189 -14.63 -11.68 -6.80
C LEU A 189 -13.46 -11.18 -7.66
N ILE A 190 -12.23 -11.56 -7.32
CA ILE A 190 -11.02 -11.26 -8.11
C ILE A 190 -11.15 -11.83 -9.52
N LEU A 191 -11.53 -13.10 -9.65
CA LEU A 191 -11.72 -13.77 -10.94
C LEU A 191 -12.75 -13.04 -11.81
N ARG A 192 -13.88 -12.61 -11.23
CA ARG A 192 -14.90 -11.81 -11.94
C ARG A 192 -14.38 -10.44 -12.37
N LYS A 193 -13.53 -9.79 -11.56
CA LYS A 193 -12.91 -8.51 -11.94
C LYS A 193 -11.95 -8.72 -13.12
N ILE A 194 -11.08 -9.72 -13.07
CA ILE A 194 -10.15 -10.05 -14.17
C ILE A 194 -10.92 -10.37 -15.45
N GLN A 195 -12.01 -11.15 -15.36
CA GLN A 195 -12.87 -11.44 -16.52
C GLN A 195 -13.40 -10.17 -17.18
N LYS A 196 -13.76 -9.13 -16.41
CA LYS A 196 -14.23 -7.86 -16.97
C LYS A 196 -13.13 -7.14 -17.74
N PHE A 197 -11.89 -7.17 -17.24
CA PHE A 197 -10.73 -6.59 -17.94
C PHE A 197 -10.35 -7.42 -19.19
N ALA A 198 -10.48 -8.74 -19.11
CA ALA A 198 -10.15 -9.69 -20.17
C ALA A 198 -10.98 -9.54 -21.46
N ARG A 199 -12.25 -9.13 -21.35
CA ARG A 199 -13.16 -8.91 -22.50
C ARG A 199 -12.59 -8.00 -23.60
N LYS A 200 -11.60 -7.18 -23.29
CA LYS A 200 -10.97 -6.22 -24.21
C LYS A 200 -9.49 -6.51 -24.47
N ASN A 201 -8.91 -7.56 -23.90
CA ASN A 201 -7.47 -7.83 -23.97
C ASN A 201 -7.18 -9.34 -23.99
N ALA A 202 -6.61 -9.82 -25.10
CA ALA A 202 -6.33 -11.24 -25.32
C ALA A 202 -5.30 -11.84 -24.33
N GLU A 203 -4.36 -11.04 -23.82
CA GLU A 203 -3.40 -11.49 -22.81
C GLU A 203 -4.09 -11.70 -21.46
N LEU A 204 -4.98 -10.78 -21.10
CA LEU A 204 -5.80 -10.90 -19.89
C LEU A 204 -6.82 -12.03 -19.98
N GLU A 205 -7.28 -12.39 -21.18
CA GLU A 205 -8.11 -13.58 -21.41
C GLU A 205 -7.35 -14.86 -21.09
N ARG A 206 -6.07 -14.96 -21.49
CA ARG A 206 -5.22 -16.11 -21.12
C ARG A 206 -5.03 -16.19 -19.60
N LEU A 207 -4.78 -15.06 -18.95
CA LEU A 207 -4.68 -14.99 -17.48
C LEU A 207 -5.98 -15.48 -16.82
N TYR A 208 -7.13 -14.96 -17.27
CA TYR A 208 -8.44 -15.36 -16.76
C TYR A 208 -8.67 -16.88 -16.89
N GLU A 209 -8.40 -17.47 -18.05
CA GLU A 209 -8.62 -18.90 -18.29
C GLU A 209 -7.74 -19.80 -17.40
N GLN A 210 -6.49 -19.38 -17.14
CA GLN A 210 -5.61 -20.08 -16.20
C GLN A 210 -6.19 -20.06 -14.78
N LEU A 211 -6.57 -18.88 -14.27
CA LEU A 211 -7.14 -18.73 -12.94
C LEU A 211 -8.49 -19.47 -12.79
N HIS A 212 -9.32 -19.44 -13.84
CA HIS A 212 -10.60 -20.16 -13.87
C HIS A 212 -10.40 -21.68 -13.83
N THR A 213 -9.40 -22.18 -14.53
CA THR A 213 -9.02 -23.61 -14.49
C THR A 213 -8.55 -24.01 -13.09
N MET A 214 -7.75 -23.17 -12.43
CA MET A 214 -7.34 -23.39 -11.04
C MET A 214 -8.56 -23.46 -10.10
N GLU A 215 -9.49 -22.51 -10.18
CA GLU A 215 -10.68 -22.48 -9.31
C GLU A 215 -11.61 -23.69 -9.54
N LYS A 216 -11.73 -24.16 -10.79
CA LYS A 216 -12.45 -25.41 -11.10
C LYS A 216 -11.79 -26.63 -10.50
N SER A 217 -10.45 -26.71 -10.53
CA SER A 217 -9.71 -27.86 -9.98
C SER A 217 -9.89 -27.98 -8.46
N VAL A 218 -9.95 -26.86 -7.75
CA VAL A 218 -10.21 -26.80 -6.30
C VAL A 218 -11.63 -27.26 -5.99
N SER A 219 -12.61 -26.78 -6.76
CA SER A 219 -14.03 -27.12 -6.55
C SER A 219 -14.37 -28.60 -6.83
N LYS A 220 -13.48 -29.36 -7.48
CA LYS A 220 -13.63 -30.82 -7.69
C LYS A 220 -13.06 -31.66 -6.54
N LYS A 221 -12.27 -31.06 -5.65
CA LYS A 221 -11.64 -31.73 -4.50
C LYS A 221 -12.43 -31.58 -3.20
N GLU A 222 -13.39 -30.67 -3.17
CA GLU A 222 -14.37 -30.45 -2.08
C GLU A 222 -15.63 -31.30 -2.31
#